data_AF-A0A1F9AVH9-F1
#
_entry.id   AF-A0A1F9AVH9-F1
#
_cell.length_a   1.000
_cell.length_b   1.000
_cell.length_c   1.000
_cell.angle_alpha   90.00
_cell.angle_beta   90.00
_cell.angle_gamma   90.00
#
_symmetry.space_group_name_H-M   'P 1'
#
loop_
_entity.id
_entity.type
_entity.pdbx_description
1 polymer ?
#
loop_
_entity_poly.entity_id
_entity_poly.type
_entity_poly.pdbx_seq_one_letter_code
_entity_poly.pdbx_strand_id
1 'polypeptide(L)'
;MFFHILKGGIIMASEKEGLSTAESLRKTRTYGQVRCHNPSCMGRLTPKAGEPTVKCPVCSMEWRIAWVKDGFPRIRGPVWDVNKRLADDAFERKMKEVKKDGPK
;
A
#
# COMPACT_ATOMS: atom_id res chain seq x y z
N MET A 1 -29.12 -43.49 19.81
CA MET A 1 -27.68 -43.73 19.63
C MET A 1 -27.38 -43.63 18.14
N PHE A 2 -27.09 -42.42 17.65
CA PHE A 2 -26.67 -42.17 16.26
C PHE A 2 -25.62 -41.06 16.31
N PHE A 3 -24.35 -41.45 16.26
CA PHE A 3 -23.22 -40.54 16.18
C PHE A 3 -23.17 -39.95 14.76
N HIS A 4 -23.49 -38.67 14.61
CA HIS A 4 -23.14 -37.88 13.42
C HIS A 4 -21.87 -37.08 13.73
N ILE A 5 -20.72 -37.64 13.39
CA ILE A 5 -19.43 -36.94 13.39
C ILE A 5 -19.34 -36.20 12.05
N LEU A 6 -19.70 -34.91 12.05
CA LEU A 6 -19.53 -34.03 10.90
C LEU A 6 -18.14 -33.39 10.93
N LYS A 7 -17.29 -33.89 10.02
CA LYS A 7 -16.33 -33.13 9.20
C LYS A 7 -15.39 -32.20 9.97
N GLY A 8 -14.24 -32.77 10.37
CA GLY A 8 -13.02 -32.02 10.56
C GLY A 8 -12.69 -31.25 9.27
N GLY A 9 -12.73 -29.92 9.35
CA GLY A 9 -12.33 -29.01 8.29
C GLY A 9 -10.81 -29.04 8.12
N ILE A 10 -10.38 -29.46 6.94
CA ILE A 10 -9.00 -29.44 6.48
C ILE A 10 -8.51 -27.99 6.45
N ILE A 11 -7.43 -27.73 7.20
CA ILE A 11 -6.63 -26.51 7.10
C ILE A 11 -5.96 -26.47 5.72
N MET A 12 -6.42 -25.62 4.81
CA MET A 12 -5.73 -25.37 3.55
C MET A 12 -4.51 -24.47 3.79
N ALA A 13 -3.42 -25.05 4.29
CA ALA A 13 -2.09 -24.52 4.07
C ALA A 13 -1.76 -24.76 2.59
N SER A 14 -1.88 -23.72 1.77
CA SER A 14 -1.42 -23.74 0.37
C SER A 14 0.09 -24.01 0.34
N GLU A 15 0.48 -25.27 0.27
CA GLU A 15 1.84 -25.73 -0.02
C GLU A 15 2.19 -25.30 -1.44
N LYS A 16 2.74 -24.09 -1.59
CA LYS A 16 3.51 -23.74 -2.78
C LYS A 16 4.82 -24.52 -2.68
N GLU A 17 4.96 -25.50 -3.55
CA GLU A 17 6.08 -26.44 -3.63
C GLU A 17 7.45 -25.77 -3.38
N GLY A 18 8.20 -26.29 -2.41
CA GLY A 18 9.64 -26.04 -2.26
C GLY A 18 10.07 -24.94 -1.29
N LEU A 19 9.20 -24.34 -0.48
CA LEU A 19 9.61 -23.36 0.53
C LEU A 19 9.23 -23.82 1.93
N SER A 20 10.18 -23.78 2.85
CA SER A 20 9.88 -23.98 4.27
C SER A 20 8.88 -22.92 4.76
N THR A 21 8.08 -23.26 5.78
CA THR A 21 7.16 -22.30 6.44
C THR A 21 7.91 -21.02 6.87
N ALA A 22 9.17 -21.14 7.29
CA ALA A 22 10.02 -20.00 7.62
C ALA A 22 10.32 -19.10 6.40
N GLU A 23 10.53 -19.66 5.21
CA GLU A 23 10.82 -18.92 3.98
C GLU A 23 9.58 -18.26 3.38
N SER A 24 8.42 -18.92 3.43
CA SER A 24 7.16 -18.33 3.01
C SER A 24 6.78 -17.12 3.90
N LEU A 25 7.02 -17.22 5.21
CA LEU A 25 6.89 -16.11 6.16
C LEU A 25 7.93 -15.00 5.97
N ARG A 26 9.16 -15.30 5.49
CA ARG A 26 10.15 -14.27 5.17
C ARG A 26 9.74 -13.44 3.96
N LYS A 27 9.09 -14.04 2.94
CA LYS A 27 8.60 -13.32 1.75
C LYS A 27 7.51 -12.30 2.07
N THR A 28 6.75 -12.50 3.14
CA THR A 28 5.75 -11.54 3.61
C THR A 28 6.32 -10.46 4.54
N ARG A 29 7.61 -10.53 4.93
CA ARG A 29 8.24 -9.48 5.76
C ARG A 29 8.39 -8.20 4.96
N THR A 30 7.84 -7.13 5.52
CA THR A 30 7.74 -5.82 4.87
C THR A 30 8.89 -4.90 5.23
N TYR A 31 10.10 -5.44 5.37
CA TYR A 31 11.26 -4.62 5.67
C TYR A 31 11.57 -3.67 4.52
N GLY A 32 11.97 -2.44 4.82
CA GLY A 32 12.20 -1.42 3.81
C GLY A 32 10.94 -0.86 3.16
N GLN A 33 9.74 -1.24 3.62
CA GLN A 33 8.50 -0.77 3.03
C GLN A 33 7.73 0.13 4.00
N VAL A 34 7.15 1.20 3.47
CA VAL A 34 6.26 2.12 4.20
C VAL A 34 4.91 2.18 3.53
N ARG A 35 3.85 2.42 4.30
CA ARG A 35 2.52 2.66 3.74
C ARG A 35 2.39 4.13 3.37
N CYS A 36 1.70 4.41 2.27
CA CYS A 36 1.33 5.76 1.89
C CYS A 36 0.48 6.40 3.00
N HIS A 37 0.82 7.63 3.39
CA HIS A 37 0.05 8.39 4.39
C HIS A 37 -1.22 9.04 3.84
N ASN A 38 -1.53 8.86 2.55
CA ASN A 38 -2.84 9.22 2.01
C ASN A 38 -3.89 8.21 2.54
N PRO A 39 -4.87 8.64 3.36
CA PRO A 39 -5.84 7.74 3.98
C PRO A 39 -6.69 6.94 2.97
N SER A 40 -6.91 7.50 1.78
CA SER A 40 -7.68 6.85 0.71
C SER A 40 -6.87 5.85 -0.11
N CYS A 41 -5.55 5.75 0.10
CA CYS A 41 -4.67 4.90 -0.69
C CYS A 41 -4.09 3.75 0.14
N MET A 42 -3.40 4.06 1.24
CA MET A 42 -2.69 3.10 2.10
C MET A 42 -1.76 2.11 1.36
N GLY A 43 -1.41 2.42 0.10
CA GLY A 43 -0.59 1.58 -0.76
C GLY A 43 0.81 1.40 -0.20
N ARG A 44 1.46 0.31 -0.59
CA ARG A 44 2.80 -0.06 -0.12
C ARG A 44 3.87 0.57 -1.00
N LEU A 45 4.77 1.31 -0.37
CA LEU A 45 5.90 2.02 -0.98
C LEU A 45 7.18 1.26 -0.67
N THR A 46 8.04 1.10 -1.67
CA THR A 46 9.36 0.48 -1.53
C THR A 46 10.42 1.48 -1.97
N PRO A 47 10.76 2.49 -1.12
CA PRO A 47 11.80 3.45 -1.46
C PRO A 47 13.15 2.75 -1.60
N LYS A 48 13.95 3.18 -2.57
CA LYS A 48 15.32 2.67 -2.73
C LYS A 48 16.19 3.20 -1.59
N ALA A 49 17.12 2.38 -1.10
CA ALA A 49 17.99 2.75 0.01
C ALA A 49 18.69 4.10 -0.25
N GLY A 50 18.55 5.03 0.70
CA GLY A 50 19.17 6.36 0.64
C GLY A 50 18.40 7.41 -0.18
N GLU A 51 17.32 7.05 -0.89
CA GLU A 51 16.56 8.05 -1.66
C GLU A 51 15.79 9.02 -0.73
N PRO A 52 15.85 10.33 -0.98
CA PRO A 52 15.20 11.34 -0.14
C PRO A 52 13.69 11.46 -0.40
N THR A 53 13.20 10.98 -1.55
CA THR A 53 11.78 11.00 -1.90
C THR A 53 11.34 9.67 -2.51
N VAL A 54 10.04 9.39 -2.44
CA VAL A 54 9.44 8.22 -3.09
C VAL A 54 8.04 8.56 -3.60
N LYS A 55 7.73 8.08 -4.80
CA LYS A 55 6.41 8.23 -5.40
C LYS A 55 5.53 7.01 -5.11
N CYS A 56 4.26 7.25 -4.82
CA CYS A 56 3.29 6.19 -4.66
C CYS A 56 2.87 5.60 -6.00
N PRO A 57 2.99 4.28 -6.21
CA PRO A 57 2.57 3.66 -7.47
C PRO A 57 1.04 3.64 -7.65
N VAL A 58 0.28 3.83 -6.57
CA VAL A 58 -1.19 3.78 -6.60
C VAL A 58 -1.78 5.18 -6.78
N CYS A 59 -1.47 6.13 -5.90
CA CYS A 59 -2.06 7.47 -5.94
C CYS A 59 -1.17 8.54 -6.58
N SER A 60 0.02 8.17 -7.08
CA SER A 60 1.01 9.09 -7.68
C SER A 60 1.53 10.21 -6.79
N MET A 61 1.10 10.31 -5.52
CA MET A 61 1.62 11.28 -4.56
C MET A 61 3.07 10.98 -4.20
N GLU A 62 3.84 12.05 -3.98
CA GLU A 62 5.24 11.97 -3.60
C GLU A 62 5.44 12.30 -2.12
N TRP A 63 6.34 11.56 -1.49
CA TRP A 63 6.62 11.60 -0.06
C TRP A 63 8.11 11.78 0.18
N ARG A 64 8.45 12.65 1.13
CA ARG A 64 9.82 12.78 1.64
C ARG A 64 10.13 11.65 2.62
N ILE A 65 11.26 11.02 2.44
CA ILE A 65 11.73 9.88 3.23
C ILE A 65 12.91 10.30 4.10
N ALA A 66 12.90 9.85 5.34
CA ALA A 66 14.04 9.86 6.24
C ALA A 66 14.46 8.43 6.55
N TRP A 67 15.77 8.21 6.60
CA TRP A 67 16.37 6.91 6.88
C TRP A 67 16.91 6.92 8.31
N VAL A 68 16.35 6.05 9.16
CA VAL A 68 16.89 5.85 10.52
C VAL A 68 18.13 4.95 10.47
N LYS A 69 18.09 3.97 9.57
CA LYS A 69 19.16 3.04 9.21
C LYS A 69 18.88 2.55 7.79
N ASP A 70 19.89 2.02 7.10
CA ASP A 70 19.70 1.37 5.80
C ASP A 70 18.59 0.31 5.87
N GLY A 71 17.63 0.42 4.94
CA GLY A 71 16.45 -0.45 4.91
C GLY A 71 15.34 -0.11 5.91
N PHE A 72 15.44 0.99 6.68
CA PHE A 72 14.40 1.49 7.57
C PHE A 72 13.94 2.90 7.19
N PRO A 73 13.15 3.03 6.10
CA PRO A 73 12.58 4.29 5.68
C PRO A 73 11.43 4.71 6.59
N ARG A 74 11.30 6.02 6.80
CA ARG A 74 10.13 6.67 7.42
C ARG A 74 9.68 7.85 6.59
N ILE A 75 8.38 8.03 6.43
CA ILE A 75 7.84 9.22 5.76
C ILE A 75 7.92 10.42 6.70
N ARG A 76 8.56 11.49 6.25
CA ARG A 76 8.60 12.79 6.94
C ARG A 76 7.38 13.65 6.64
N GLY A 77 6.85 13.55 5.42
CA GLY A 77 5.70 14.32 4.98
C GLY A 77 5.57 14.32 3.47
N PRO A 78 4.51 14.93 2.92
CA PRO A 78 4.34 15.05 1.49
C PRO A 78 5.40 15.98 0.88
N VAL A 79 5.68 15.78 -0.42
CA VAL A 79 6.28 16.82 -1.27
C VAL A 79 5.14 17.73 -1.72
N TRP A 80 5.08 18.94 -1.17
CA TRP A 80 3.92 19.81 -1.32
C TRP A 80 3.73 20.28 -2.75
N ASP A 81 4.81 20.62 -3.46
CA ASP A 81 4.75 21.15 -4.84
C ASP A 81 4.10 20.17 -5.82
N VAL A 82 4.38 18.87 -5.66
CA VAL A 82 3.83 17.80 -6.51
C VAL A 82 2.41 17.47 -6.09
N ASN A 83 2.18 17.29 -4.78
CA ASN A 83 0.89 16.81 -4.30
C ASN A 83 -0.21 17.86 -4.40
N LYS A 84 0.14 19.15 -4.29
CA LYS A 84 -0.82 20.24 -4.48
C LYS A 84 -1.33 20.27 -5.92
N ARG A 85 -0.45 20.21 -6.91
CA ARG A 85 -0.82 20.14 -8.33
C ARG A 85 -1.73 18.95 -8.63
N LEU A 86 -1.38 17.77 -8.12
CA LEU A 86 -2.20 16.56 -8.29
C LEU A 86 -3.59 16.70 -7.64
N ALA A 87 -3.68 17.37 -6.49
CA ALA A 87 -4.96 17.61 -5.81
C ALA A 87 -5.82 18.61 -6.59
N ASP A 88 -5.23 19.70 -7.08
CA ASP A 88 -5.90 20.71 -7.89
C ASP A 88 -6.43 20.10 -9.20
N ASP A 89 -5.60 19.33 -9.92
CA ASP A 89 -5.98 18.61 -11.14
C ASP A 89 -7.14 17.62 -10.90
N ALA A 90 -7.09 16.87 -9.79
CA ALA A 90 -8.14 15.93 -9.43
C ALA A 90 -9.44 16.65 -9.05
N PHE A 91 -9.35 17.79 -8.37
CA PHE A 91 -10.49 18.61 -8.01
C PHE A 91 -11.17 19.21 -9.26
N GLU A 92 -10.38 19.79 -10.17
CA GLU A 92 -10.92 20.33 -11.43
C GLU A 92 -11.65 19.28 -12.26
N ARG A 93 -11.11 18.06 -12.35
CA ARG A 93 -11.76 16.94 -13.07
C ARG A 93 -13.11 16.62 -12.47
N LYS A 94 -13.17 16.42 -11.14
CA LYS A 94 -14.43 16.14 -10.44
C LYS A 94 -15.46 17.25 -10.61
N MET A 95 -15.04 18.51 -10.54
CA MET A 95 -15.96 19.65 -10.72
C MET A 95 -16.50 19.75 -12.15
N LYS A 96 -15.71 19.36 -13.16
CA LYS A 96 -16.16 19.28 -14.56
C LYS A 96 -17.15 18.14 -14.79
N GLU A 97 -16.99 17.00 -14.10
CA GLU A 97 -17.92 15.87 -14.16
C GLU A 97 -19.28 16.23 -13.54
N VAL A 98 -19.30 16.82 -12.35
CA VAL A 98 -20.54 17.26 -11.67
C VAL A 98 -21.36 18.24 -12.52
N LYS A 99 -20.71 19.14 -13.26
CA LYS A 99 -21.39 20.08 -14.16
C LYS A 99 -22.05 19.40 -15.37
N LYS A 100 -21.58 18.23 -15.79
CA LYS A 100 -22.16 17.50 -16.94
C LYS A 100 -23.40 16.71 -16.55
N ASP A 101 -23.44 16.19 -15.33
CA ASP A 101 -24.53 15.31 -14.89
C ASP A 101 -25.72 16.04 -14.24
N GLY A 102 -25.59 17.35 -13.94
CA GLY A 102 -26.66 18.18 -13.37
C GLY A 102 -27.16 17.72 -11.99
N PRO A 103 -27.87 18.55 -11.20
CA PRO A 103 -28.52 18.06 -10.00
C PRO A 103 -29.66 17.14 -10.44
N LYS A 104 -29.59 15.87 -10.05
CA LYS A 104 -30.66 14.89 -10.26
C LYS A 104 -31.83 15.15 -9.31
#